data_AF-A0A382RH36-F1
#
_entry.id   AF-A0A382RH36-F1
#
_cell.length_a   1.000
_cell.length_b   1.000
_cell.length_c   1.000
_cell.angle_alpha   90.00
_cell.angle_beta   90.00
_cell.angle_gamma   90.00
#
_symmetry.space_group_name_H-M   'P 1'
#
loop_
_entity.id
_entity.type
_entity.pdbx_description
1 polymer ?
#
loop_
_entity_poly.entity_id
_entity_poly.type
_entity_poly.pdbx_seq_one_letter_code
_entity_poly.pdbx_strand_id
1 'polypeptide(L)'
;NFKEGLTALEYFNSTHGARKGLADTALKTASSGYLTRRLCDVAQDLTITKKECEKPGFINLSEVLEGGNIMVSLSERSLGRVIAKDLKNPLTGEIIIKKDEMIDEAACEKIDSAGVKTINVYSVMTCSSKIGVCSRCYGRDLSRGKIVHVGEAIGMISAQSIGEPGTQLTMRTFHVGGTASVKQESQIVSNSEGKIKIINTNLLEDSKKNLIVMGRNTELSIEDENELQVASYKIPYGSKLFFQNGDKIKKGIKICEWDPYTTPVIAEKDGIANYVDLIDGVSLAETTDDATGISTKAVVDWKTQSKNTDLKPRITLRDNK
;
A
#
# COMPACT_ATOMS: atom_id res chain seq x y z
N ASN A 1 -33.31 -2.71 2.17
CA ASN A 1 -32.48 -3.90 2.54
C ASN A 1 -33.07 -5.14 1.86
N PHE A 2 -32.31 -6.19 1.50
CA PHE A 2 -32.88 -7.44 0.95
C PHE A 2 -34.01 -8.03 1.81
N LYS A 3 -33.98 -7.83 3.13
CA LYS A 3 -35.06 -8.22 4.06
C LYS A 3 -36.39 -7.48 3.82
N GLU A 4 -36.33 -6.25 3.34
CA GLU A 4 -37.49 -5.38 3.07
C GLU A 4 -38.02 -5.53 1.63
N GLY A 5 -37.32 -6.32 0.80
CA GLY A 5 -37.56 -6.39 -0.63
C GLY A 5 -36.88 -5.28 -1.42
N LEU A 6 -36.85 -5.44 -2.74
CA LEU A 6 -36.39 -4.43 -3.69
C LEU A 6 -37.57 -4.06 -4.58
N THR A 7 -37.77 -2.77 -4.84
CA THR A 7 -38.72 -2.31 -5.85
C THR A 7 -38.26 -2.74 -7.25
N ALA A 8 -39.17 -2.75 -8.23
CA ALA A 8 -38.85 -3.14 -9.61
C ALA A 8 -37.70 -2.30 -10.21
N LEU A 9 -37.66 -1.00 -9.88
CA LEU A 9 -36.61 -0.08 -10.35
C LEU A 9 -35.26 -0.37 -9.66
N GLU A 10 -35.24 -0.61 -8.35
CA GLU A 10 -34.02 -0.97 -7.61
C GLU A 10 -33.45 -2.30 -8.09
N TYR A 11 -34.31 -3.29 -8.33
CA TYR A 11 -33.90 -4.56 -8.92
C TYR A 11 -33.31 -4.35 -10.31
N PHE A 12 -33.97 -3.60 -11.19
CA PHE A 12 -33.47 -3.30 -12.53
C PHE A 12 -32.11 -2.59 -12.50
N ASN A 13 -31.92 -1.61 -11.62
CA ASN A 13 -30.64 -0.94 -11.45
C ASN A 13 -29.55 -1.90 -10.95
N SER A 14 -29.87 -2.80 -10.03
CA SER A 14 -28.92 -3.81 -9.54
C SER A 14 -28.45 -4.80 -10.62
N THR A 15 -29.32 -5.13 -11.59
CA THR A 15 -28.99 -6.07 -12.67
C THR A 15 -27.90 -5.53 -13.61
N HIS A 16 -27.78 -4.21 -13.77
CA HIS A 16 -26.72 -3.60 -14.58
C HIS A 16 -25.34 -3.86 -13.96
N GLY A 17 -25.21 -3.64 -12.65
CA GLY A 17 -24.00 -3.92 -11.89
C GLY A 17 -23.64 -5.41 -11.90
N ALA A 18 -24.63 -6.28 -11.66
CA ALA A 18 -24.44 -7.73 -11.69
C ALA A 18 -24.02 -8.23 -13.08
N ARG A 19 -24.67 -7.76 -14.16
CA ARG A 19 -24.33 -8.14 -15.53
C ARG A 19 -22.92 -7.71 -15.91
N LYS A 20 -22.52 -6.50 -15.53
CA LYS A 20 -21.14 -6.03 -15.73
C LYS A 20 -20.15 -6.88 -14.95
N GLY A 21 -20.43 -7.19 -13.69
CA GLY A 21 -19.57 -8.05 -12.86
C GLY A 21 -19.37 -9.45 -13.46
N LEU A 22 -20.43 -10.07 -13.96
CA LEU A 22 -20.36 -11.38 -14.64
C LEU A 22 -19.59 -11.31 -15.96
N ALA A 23 -19.82 -10.28 -16.78
CA ALA A 23 -19.10 -10.08 -18.03
C ALA A 23 -17.61 -9.83 -17.80
N ASP A 24 -17.26 -8.95 -16.85
CA ASP A 24 -15.88 -8.66 -16.47
C ASP A 24 -15.19 -9.90 -15.90
N THR A 25 -15.90 -10.72 -15.12
CA THR A 25 -15.38 -12.01 -14.64
C THR A 25 -15.01 -12.92 -15.81
N ALA A 26 -15.92 -13.10 -16.78
CA ALA A 26 -15.67 -13.96 -17.93
C ALA A 26 -14.49 -13.47 -18.78
N LEU A 27 -14.39 -12.15 -19.02
CA LEU A 27 -13.33 -11.57 -19.85
C LEU A 27 -11.97 -11.55 -19.15
N LYS A 28 -11.91 -11.12 -17.88
CA LYS A 28 -10.65 -10.96 -17.15
C LYS A 28 -10.03 -12.29 -16.71
N THR A 29 -10.85 -13.34 -16.55
CA THR A 29 -10.34 -14.70 -16.30
C THR A 29 -9.40 -15.15 -17.42
N ALA A 30 -9.73 -14.86 -18.68
CA ALA A 30 -8.86 -15.15 -19.80
C ALA A 30 -7.52 -14.39 -19.72
N SER A 31 -7.54 -13.14 -19.26
CA SER A 31 -6.33 -12.34 -19.05
C SER A 31 -5.43 -12.92 -17.94
N SER A 32 -6.00 -13.34 -16.81
CA SER A 32 -5.25 -14.00 -15.73
C SER A 32 -4.66 -15.34 -16.17
N GLY A 33 -5.42 -16.15 -16.91
CA GLY A 33 -4.92 -17.40 -17.48
C GLY A 33 -3.79 -17.18 -18.48
N TYR A 34 -3.91 -16.17 -19.34
CA TYR A 34 -2.85 -15.80 -20.28
C TYR A 34 -1.57 -15.31 -19.56
N LEU A 35 -1.71 -14.51 -18.50
CA LEU A 35 -0.59 -14.11 -17.65
C LEU A 35 0.10 -15.34 -17.04
N THR A 36 -0.68 -16.30 -16.51
CA THR A 36 -0.15 -17.54 -15.94
C THR A 36 0.67 -18.31 -16.96
N ARG A 37 0.18 -18.44 -18.20
CA ARG A 37 0.93 -19.06 -19.29
C ARG A 37 2.25 -18.34 -19.54
N ARG A 38 2.24 -17.00 -19.64
CA ARG A 38 3.47 -16.21 -19.84
C ARG A 38 4.45 -16.36 -18.68
N LEU A 39 3.96 -16.41 -17.44
CA LEU A 39 4.79 -16.66 -16.27
C LEU A 39 5.46 -18.04 -16.35
N CYS A 40 4.73 -19.07 -16.79
CA CYS A 40 5.31 -20.38 -17.01
C CYS A 40 6.37 -20.37 -18.12
N ASP A 41 6.07 -19.76 -19.28
CA ASP A 41 7.01 -19.70 -20.41
C ASP A 41 8.35 -19.06 -20.02
N VAL A 42 8.34 -18.05 -19.13
CA VAL A 42 9.56 -17.38 -18.63
C VAL A 42 10.24 -18.16 -17.50
N ALA A 43 9.47 -18.84 -16.64
CA ALA A 43 10.00 -19.49 -15.44
C ALA A 43 10.40 -20.96 -15.65
N GLN A 44 10.10 -21.59 -16.78
CA GLN A 44 10.31 -23.03 -17.02
C GLN A 44 11.75 -23.50 -16.83
N ASP A 45 12.73 -22.66 -17.17
CA ASP A 45 14.16 -23.04 -17.10
C ASP A 45 14.72 -22.96 -15.66
N LEU A 46 13.92 -22.45 -14.72
CA LEU A 46 14.36 -22.16 -13.36
C LEU A 46 14.17 -23.39 -12.47
N THR A 47 15.27 -24.14 -12.30
CA THR A 47 15.35 -25.38 -11.51
C THR A 47 16.42 -25.29 -10.43
N ILE A 48 16.34 -26.16 -9.42
CA ILE A 48 17.42 -26.30 -8.43
C ILE A 48 18.53 -27.17 -9.02
N THR A 49 19.70 -26.58 -9.29
CA THR A 49 20.81 -27.29 -9.97
C THR A 49 21.87 -27.81 -9.03
N LYS A 50 22.04 -27.20 -7.85
CA LYS A 50 23.06 -27.57 -6.87
C LYS A 50 22.64 -27.22 -5.44
N LYS A 51 23.34 -27.79 -4.45
CA LYS A 51 23.06 -27.51 -3.03
C LYS A 51 23.48 -26.11 -2.62
N GLU A 52 24.72 -25.73 -2.94
CA GLU A 52 25.33 -24.46 -2.52
C GLU A 52 26.04 -23.76 -3.69
N CYS A 53 26.06 -22.44 -3.67
CA CYS A 53 26.86 -21.63 -4.59
C CYS A 53 28.00 -20.92 -3.85
N GLU A 54 29.04 -20.55 -4.60
CA GLU A 54 30.31 -20.09 -4.03
C GLU A 54 30.19 -18.73 -3.31
N LYS A 55 29.45 -17.78 -3.89
CA LYS A 55 29.32 -16.41 -3.35
C LYS A 55 27.91 -15.87 -3.52
N PRO A 56 26.91 -16.41 -2.80
CA PRO A 56 25.59 -15.82 -2.79
C PRO A 56 25.60 -14.48 -2.06
N GLY A 57 24.95 -13.47 -2.65
CA GLY A 57 24.60 -12.25 -1.92
C GLY A 57 23.42 -12.50 -0.96
N PHE A 58 23.11 -11.50 -0.14
CA PHE A 58 22.01 -11.55 0.82
C PHE A 58 21.07 -10.36 0.62
N ILE A 59 19.84 -10.50 1.12
CA ILE A 59 18.88 -9.41 1.22
C ILE A 59 18.55 -9.18 2.70
N ASN A 60 18.26 -7.92 3.04
CA ASN A 60 17.80 -7.56 4.37
C ASN A 60 16.26 -7.64 4.35
N LEU A 61 15.70 -8.56 5.11
CA LEU A 61 14.27 -8.64 5.37
C LEU A 61 13.93 -7.83 6.62
N SER A 62 12.84 -7.08 6.56
CA SER A 62 12.21 -6.37 7.67
C SER A 62 10.73 -6.70 7.72
N GLU A 63 10.07 -6.32 8.80
CA GLU A 63 8.61 -6.35 8.88
C GLU A 63 7.97 -5.45 7.82
N VAL A 64 6.77 -5.80 7.36
CA VAL A 64 5.96 -4.90 6.53
C VAL A 64 5.02 -4.14 7.46
N LEU A 65 5.32 -2.86 7.65
CA LEU A 65 4.52 -1.93 8.43
C LEU A 65 3.63 -1.14 7.48
N GLU A 66 2.32 -1.17 7.71
CA GLU A 66 1.36 -0.32 7.01
C GLU A 66 0.54 0.43 8.05
N GLY A 67 0.76 1.74 8.15
CA GLY A 67 0.08 2.57 9.13
C GLY A 67 0.29 2.11 10.58
N GLY A 68 1.52 1.72 10.94
CA GLY A 68 1.86 1.26 12.28
C GLY A 68 1.24 -0.06 12.73
N ASN A 69 0.46 -0.70 11.86
CA ASN A 69 0.10 -2.10 12.02
C ASN A 69 1.14 -2.97 11.32
N ILE A 70 1.57 -4.02 12.00
CA ILE A 70 2.37 -5.08 11.40
C ILE A 70 1.41 -5.87 10.50
N MET A 71 1.50 -5.67 9.19
CA MET A 71 0.70 -6.43 8.22
C MET A 71 1.22 -7.85 8.09
N VAL A 72 2.56 -7.99 8.06
CA VAL A 72 3.25 -9.28 8.01
C VAL A 72 4.47 -9.19 8.92
N SER A 73 4.56 -10.09 9.89
CA SER A 73 5.67 -10.16 10.84
C SER A 73 6.96 -10.62 10.16
N LEU A 74 8.09 -10.36 10.81
CA LEU A 74 9.39 -10.79 10.29
C LEU A 74 9.51 -12.32 10.31
N SER A 75 8.97 -12.97 11.33
CA SER A 75 8.90 -14.43 11.44
C SER A 75 8.18 -15.07 10.26
N GLU A 76 7.01 -14.56 9.87
CA GLU A 76 6.23 -15.10 8.76
C GLU A 76 6.97 -14.91 7.42
N ARG A 77 7.59 -13.74 7.20
CA ARG A 77 8.36 -13.49 5.96
C ARG A 77 9.65 -14.31 5.84
N SER A 78 10.25 -14.64 6.98
CA SER A 78 11.55 -15.30 7.05
C SER A 78 11.45 -16.82 7.13
N LEU A 79 10.28 -17.37 7.47
CA LEU A 79 10.01 -18.80 7.54
C LEU A 79 10.49 -19.53 6.28
N GLY A 80 11.23 -20.62 6.49
CA GLY A 80 11.74 -21.49 5.43
C GLY A 80 12.92 -20.91 4.64
N ARG A 81 13.40 -19.70 4.96
CA ARG A 81 14.61 -19.14 4.34
C ARG A 81 15.87 -19.57 5.08
N VAL A 82 17.03 -19.40 4.45
CA VAL A 82 18.34 -19.67 5.06
C VAL A 82 19.04 -18.36 5.40
N ILE A 83 19.64 -18.31 6.59
CA ILE A 83 20.32 -17.12 7.11
C ILE A 83 21.72 -16.95 6.50
N ALA A 84 22.03 -15.72 6.08
CA ALA A 84 23.31 -15.38 5.48
C ALA A 84 24.38 -14.88 6.48
N LYS A 85 23.95 -14.38 7.65
CA LYS A 85 24.83 -13.88 8.73
C LYS A 85 24.23 -14.26 10.08
N ASP A 86 25.07 -14.64 11.04
CA ASP A 86 24.65 -15.00 12.40
C ASP A 86 23.66 -13.98 12.96
N LEU A 87 22.49 -14.47 13.35
CA LEU A 87 21.45 -13.65 13.94
C LEU A 87 21.67 -13.59 15.45
N LYS A 88 21.92 -12.39 15.97
CA LYS A 88 22.14 -12.16 17.39
C LYS A 88 20.93 -11.47 18.01
N ASN A 89 20.63 -11.81 19.25
CA ASN A 89 19.65 -11.11 20.05
C ASN A 89 20.19 -9.70 20.35
N PRO A 90 19.47 -8.62 20.01
CA PRO A 90 19.91 -7.26 20.26
C PRO A 90 20.05 -6.92 21.75
N LEU A 91 19.32 -7.62 22.63
CA LEU A 91 19.33 -7.38 24.08
C LEU A 91 20.39 -8.20 24.82
N THR A 92 20.53 -9.49 24.51
CA THR A 92 21.44 -10.39 25.23
C THR A 92 22.78 -10.61 24.52
N GLY A 93 22.87 -10.28 23.23
CA GLY A 93 24.06 -10.55 22.40
C GLY A 93 24.26 -12.03 22.04
N GLU A 94 23.38 -12.92 22.50
CA GLU A 94 23.44 -14.35 22.19
C GLU A 94 23.05 -14.63 20.74
N ILE A 95 23.67 -15.65 20.14
CA ILE A 95 23.35 -16.09 18.77
C ILE A 95 22.07 -16.90 18.82
N ILE A 96 21.02 -16.40 18.17
CA ILE A 96 19.71 -17.05 18.05
C ILE A 96 19.80 -18.17 17.01
N ILE A 97 20.36 -17.85 15.85
CA ILE A 97 20.45 -18.73 14.68
C ILE A 97 21.82 -18.53 14.03
N LYS A 98 22.50 -19.63 13.69
CA LYS A 98 23.81 -19.58 13.05
C LYS A 98 23.68 -19.29 11.56
N LYS A 99 24.75 -18.77 10.97
CA LYS A 99 24.87 -18.68 9.51
C LYS A 99 24.65 -20.04 8.85
N ASP A 100 24.01 -20.01 7.67
CA ASP A 100 23.68 -21.15 6.83
C ASP A 100 22.62 -22.11 7.42
N GLU A 101 21.98 -21.73 8.52
CA GLU A 101 20.88 -22.47 9.12
C GLU A 101 19.52 -22.02 8.55
N MET A 102 18.60 -22.97 8.40
CA MET A 102 17.24 -22.72 7.92
C MET A 102 16.36 -22.21 9.06
N ILE A 103 15.48 -21.27 8.75
CA ILE A 103 14.52 -20.72 9.71
C ILE A 103 13.29 -21.63 9.77
N ASP A 104 13.19 -22.38 10.86
CA ASP A 104 12.03 -23.21 11.21
C ASP A 104 11.07 -22.46 12.15
N GLU A 105 9.89 -23.04 12.39
CA GLU A 105 8.83 -22.50 13.24
C GLU A 105 9.35 -22.19 14.66
N ALA A 106 10.18 -23.07 15.23
CA ALA A 106 10.81 -22.84 16.53
C ALA A 106 11.85 -21.69 16.50
N ALA A 107 12.46 -21.45 15.36
CA ALA A 107 13.39 -20.34 15.17
C ALA A 107 12.62 -19.01 15.02
N CYS A 108 11.47 -19.02 14.35
CA CYS A 108 10.53 -17.91 14.26
C CYS A 108 10.08 -17.42 15.64
N GLU A 109 9.70 -18.32 16.55
CA GLU A 109 9.32 -17.94 17.93
C GLU A 109 10.44 -17.23 18.68
N LYS A 110 11.69 -17.66 18.49
CA LYS A 110 12.86 -17.01 19.10
C LYS A 110 13.15 -15.65 18.48
N ILE A 111 12.95 -15.50 17.17
CA ILE A 111 13.08 -14.22 16.45
C ILE A 111 12.07 -13.21 17.01
N ASP A 112 10.82 -13.62 17.16
CA ASP A 112 9.75 -12.76 17.67
C ASP A 112 9.98 -12.42 19.14
N SER A 113 10.37 -13.39 19.97
CA SER A 113 10.70 -13.16 21.39
C SER A 113 11.89 -12.22 21.59
N ALA A 114 12.87 -12.25 20.67
CA ALA A 114 14.03 -11.38 20.71
C ALA A 114 13.76 -9.97 20.13
N GLY A 115 12.61 -9.74 19.49
CA GLY A 115 12.24 -8.45 18.92
C GLY A 115 13.20 -7.98 17.81
N VAL A 116 13.71 -8.91 16.98
CA VAL A 116 14.66 -8.57 15.92
C VAL A 116 13.95 -7.84 14.79
N LYS A 117 14.46 -6.67 14.40
CA LYS A 117 13.84 -5.84 13.34
C LYS A 117 14.27 -6.20 11.92
N THR A 118 15.48 -6.71 11.75
CA THR A 118 16.04 -7.03 10.42
C THR A 118 16.82 -8.33 10.43
N ILE A 119 16.65 -9.13 9.37
CA ILE A 119 17.38 -10.41 9.19
C ILE A 119 18.03 -10.42 7.81
N ASN A 120 19.29 -10.87 7.78
CA ASN A 120 20.02 -11.08 6.54
C ASN A 120 19.78 -12.52 6.06
N VAL A 121 19.03 -12.68 4.97
CA VAL A 121 18.73 -14.01 4.40
C VAL A 121 19.31 -14.15 3.00
N TYR A 122 19.52 -15.39 2.58
CA TYR A 122 19.77 -15.68 1.18
C TYR A 122 18.51 -15.46 0.33
N SER A 123 18.73 -15.09 -0.92
CA SER A 123 17.67 -14.88 -1.90
C SER A 123 18.02 -15.53 -3.22
N VAL A 124 16.98 -15.93 -3.94
CA VAL A 124 17.07 -16.41 -5.32
C VAL A 124 17.66 -15.34 -6.24
N MET A 125 17.33 -14.06 -6.01
CA MET A 125 17.80 -12.92 -6.82
C MET A 125 19.31 -12.70 -6.72
N THR A 126 19.90 -13.01 -5.58
CA THR A 126 21.33 -12.79 -5.30
C THR A 126 22.15 -14.08 -5.44
N CYS A 127 21.57 -15.11 -6.07
CA CYS A 127 22.23 -16.39 -6.26
C CYS A 127 23.33 -16.29 -7.33
N SER A 128 24.53 -16.79 -7.03
CA SER A 128 25.66 -16.78 -7.97
C SER A 128 25.69 -18.00 -8.91
N SER A 129 24.58 -18.73 -9.05
CA SER A 129 24.51 -19.89 -9.95
C SER A 129 24.33 -19.42 -11.40
N LYS A 130 25.08 -20.01 -12.34
CA LYS A 130 24.99 -19.66 -13.78
C LYS A 130 23.75 -20.26 -14.44
N ILE A 131 23.34 -21.44 -14.00
CA ILE A 131 22.18 -22.19 -14.50
C ILE A 131 21.33 -22.56 -13.29
N GLY A 132 20.04 -22.19 -13.34
CA GLY A 132 19.10 -22.38 -12.23
C GLY A 132 19.54 -21.71 -10.93
N VAL A 133 19.10 -22.27 -9.81
CA VAL A 133 19.31 -21.71 -8.46
C VAL A 133 19.88 -22.78 -7.53
N CYS A 134 20.61 -22.38 -6.50
CA CYS A 134 21.03 -23.33 -5.46
C CYS A 134 19.97 -23.52 -4.38
N SER A 135 19.92 -24.71 -3.79
CA SER A 135 18.99 -25.06 -2.71
C SER A 135 19.10 -24.09 -1.53
N ARG A 136 20.31 -23.67 -1.14
CA ARG A 136 20.54 -22.71 -0.04
C ARG A 136 19.92 -21.33 -0.27
N CYS A 137 19.92 -20.83 -1.51
CA CYS A 137 19.33 -19.53 -1.84
C CYS A 137 17.80 -19.55 -1.90
N TYR A 138 17.22 -20.72 -2.17
CA TYR A 138 15.78 -20.91 -2.18
C TYR A 138 15.24 -21.20 -0.78
N GLY A 139 15.86 -22.16 -0.09
CA GLY A 139 15.50 -22.61 1.26
C GLY A 139 14.57 -23.83 1.24
N ARG A 140 13.45 -23.70 1.95
CA ARG A 140 12.47 -24.75 2.21
C ARG A 140 11.46 -24.86 1.08
N ASP A 141 11.17 -26.09 0.67
CA ASP A 141 9.96 -26.41 -0.08
C ASP A 141 8.77 -26.32 0.86
N LEU A 142 7.89 -25.34 0.61
CA LEU A 142 6.70 -25.07 1.41
C LEU A 142 5.68 -26.22 1.38
N SER A 143 5.73 -27.10 0.37
CA SER A 143 4.80 -28.23 0.23
C SER A 143 5.20 -29.41 1.11
N ARG A 144 6.51 -29.69 1.21
CA ARG A 144 7.05 -30.83 1.96
C ARG A 144 7.59 -30.47 3.33
N GLY A 145 7.80 -29.18 3.57
CA GLY A 145 8.37 -28.67 4.80
C GLY A 145 9.86 -29.01 5.00
N LYS A 146 10.59 -29.38 3.94
CA LYS A 146 12.03 -29.72 3.99
C LYS A 146 12.81 -28.82 3.05
N ILE A 147 14.14 -28.78 3.20
CA ILE A 147 15.02 -28.11 2.23
C ILE A 147 14.77 -28.68 0.82
N VAL A 148 14.70 -27.78 -0.17
CA VAL A 148 14.38 -28.15 -1.55
C VAL A 148 15.42 -29.11 -2.15
N HIS A 149 14.96 -30.12 -2.89
CA HIS A 149 15.83 -31.11 -3.52
C HIS A 149 16.45 -30.58 -4.82
N VAL A 150 17.59 -31.15 -5.20
CA VAL A 150 18.21 -30.88 -6.51
C VAL A 150 17.36 -31.54 -7.59
N GLY A 151 17.03 -30.78 -8.64
CA GLY A 151 16.14 -31.19 -9.72
C GLY A 151 14.70 -30.67 -9.59
N GLU A 152 14.34 -30.01 -8.48
CA GLU A 152 12.99 -29.46 -8.31
C GLU A 152 12.75 -28.27 -9.27
N ALA A 153 11.60 -28.28 -9.95
CA ALA A 153 11.19 -27.26 -10.92
C ALA A 153 10.54 -26.06 -10.23
N ILE A 154 11.33 -25.33 -9.43
CA ILE A 154 10.84 -24.20 -8.61
C ILE A 154 10.21 -23.07 -9.43
N GLY A 155 10.62 -22.89 -10.69
CA GLY A 155 10.03 -21.88 -11.58
C GLY A 155 8.59 -22.18 -11.95
N MET A 156 8.27 -23.45 -12.28
CA MET A 156 6.90 -23.89 -12.54
C MET A 156 6.02 -23.76 -11.31
N ILE A 157 6.53 -24.20 -10.17
CA ILE A 157 5.82 -24.10 -8.88
C ILE A 157 5.51 -22.62 -8.59
N SER A 158 6.50 -21.72 -8.72
CA SER A 158 6.32 -20.29 -8.46
C SER A 158 5.32 -19.63 -9.41
N ALA A 159 5.36 -19.97 -10.70
CA ALA A 159 4.42 -19.43 -11.69
C ALA A 159 2.97 -19.84 -11.37
N GLN A 160 2.75 -21.08 -10.98
CA GLN A 160 1.42 -21.57 -10.58
C GLN A 160 0.93 -20.94 -9.27
N SER A 161 1.82 -20.80 -8.28
CA SER A 161 1.49 -20.15 -6.99
C SER A 161 1.08 -18.68 -7.14
N ILE A 162 1.46 -18.02 -8.24
CA ILE A 162 0.98 -16.66 -8.57
C ILE A 162 -0.28 -16.74 -9.44
N GLY A 163 -0.28 -17.60 -10.46
CA GLY A 163 -1.31 -17.65 -11.48
C GLY A 163 -2.67 -18.18 -11.00
N GLU A 164 -2.69 -19.26 -10.22
CA GLU A 164 -3.93 -19.83 -9.69
C GLU A 164 -4.65 -18.85 -8.75
N PRO A 165 -4.01 -18.29 -7.69
CA PRO A 165 -4.66 -17.30 -6.85
C PRO A 165 -5.05 -16.04 -7.62
N GLY A 166 -4.23 -15.59 -8.58
CA GLY A 166 -4.55 -14.43 -9.41
C GLY A 166 -5.80 -14.62 -10.27
N THR A 167 -6.03 -15.83 -10.77
CA THR A 167 -7.26 -16.19 -11.50
C THR A 167 -8.45 -16.36 -10.55
N GLN A 168 -8.22 -16.87 -9.33
CA GLN A 168 -9.26 -16.98 -8.33
C GLN A 168 -9.73 -15.61 -7.81
N LEU A 169 -8.80 -14.66 -7.61
CA LEU A 169 -9.12 -13.31 -7.15
C LEU A 169 -9.98 -12.57 -8.16
N THR A 170 -9.70 -12.70 -9.46
CA THR A 170 -10.52 -12.09 -10.52
C THR A 170 -11.91 -12.73 -10.60
N MET A 171 -12.04 -14.00 -10.25
CA MET A 171 -13.36 -14.61 -10.10
C MET A 171 -14.09 -14.13 -8.84
N ARG A 172 -13.44 -13.98 -7.69
CA ARG A 172 -14.14 -13.68 -6.41
C ARG A 172 -14.51 -12.20 -6.21
N THR A 173 -13.73 -11.25 -6.72
CA THR A 173 -13.91 -9.82 -6.40
C THR A 173 -15.10 -9.15 -7.09
N PHE A 174 -15.54 -9.64 -8.25
CA PHE A 174 -16.50 -8.91 -9.10
C PHE A 174 -17.95 -9.40 -9.02
N HIS A 175 -18.22 -10.52 -8.33
CA HIS A 175 -19.59 -10.98 -8.09
C HIS A 175 -20.34 -10.17 -7.03
N VAL A 176 -19.67 -9.24 -6.34
CA VAL A 176 -20.27 -8.32 -5.35
C VAL A 176 -20.77 -7.03 -6.02
N GLY A 177 -20.96 -7.02 -7.35
CA GLY A 177 -21.31 -5.85 -8.19
C GLY A 177 -22.64 -5.15 -7.90
N GLY A 178 -23.28 -5.40 -6.74
CA GLY A 178 -24.49 -4.72 -6.28
C GLY A 178 -24.36 -4.00 -4.93
N THR A 179 -23.28 -4.21 -4.17
CA THR A 179 -23.10 -3.58 -2.85
C THR A 179 -21.64 -3.23 -2.61
N ALA A 180 -21.27 -1.96 -2.81
CA ALA A 180 -19.95 -1.45 -2.47
C ALA A 180 -20.00 -0.84 -1.06
N SER A 181 -19.45 -1.54 -0.07
CA SER A 181 -19.11 -0.95 1.23
C SER A 181 -17.61 -0.72 1.25
N VAL A 182 -17.16 0.39 0.66
CA VAL A 182 -15.76 0.81 0.80
C VAL A 182 -15.62 1.31 2.23
N LYS A 183 -14.92 0.55 3.08
CA LYS A 183 -14.53 1.02 4.40
C LYS A 183 -13.42 2.05 4.18
N GLN A 184 -13.79 3.33 4.10
CA GLN A 184 -12.85 4.41 3.87
C GLN A 184 -12.18 4.80 5.17
N GLU A 185 -10.86 4.81 5.16
CA GLU A 185 -10.05 5.35 6.25
C GLU A 185 -9.72 6.80 5.92
N SER A 186 -10.30 7.73 6.70
CA SER A 186 -10.10 9.19 6.57
C SER A 186 -9.19 9.75 7.67
N GLN A 187 -8.67 8.88 8.54
CA GLN A 187 -7.94 9.29 9.72
C GLN A 187 -6.87 8.27 10.11
N ILE A 188 -5.78 8.77 10.68
CA ILE A 188 -4.75 7.96 11.34
C ILE A 188 -4.92 8.11 12.85
N VAL A 189 -5.13 6.97 13.52
CA VAL A 189 -5.15 6.87 14.99
C VAL A 189 -3.86 6.17 15.43
N SER A 190 -3.22 6.69 16.48
CA SER A 190 -2.01 6.10 17.04
C SER A 190 -2.31 4.73 17.68
N ASN A 191 -1.60 3.69 17.24
CA ASN A 191 -1.70 2.36 17.88
C ASN A 191 -0.68 2.14 18.99
N SER A 192 0.34 2.99 19.03
CA SER A 192 1.45 2.96 19.98
C SER A 192 1.67 4.34 20.59
N GLU A 193 2.21 4.37 21.80
CA GLU A 193 2.75 5.60 22.39
C GLU A 193 4.17 5.85 21.86
N GLY A 194 4.58 7.11 21.85
CA GLY A 194 5.90 7.48 21.36
C GLY A 194 6.00 8.94 20.97
N LYS A 195 7.15 9.31 20.41
CA LYS A 195 7.44 10.62 19.86
C LYS A 195 7.17 10.63 18.37
N ILE A 196 6.37 11.59 17.90
CA ILE A 196 6.13 11.78 16.47
C ILE A 196 7.37 12.39 15.83
N LYS A 197 7.79 11.83 14.70
CA LYS A 197 8.79 12.41 13.82
C LYS A 197 8.23 12.52 12.41
N ILE A 198 8.25 13.72 11.87
CA ILE A 198 7.73 14.00 10.54
C ILE A 198 8.93 14.09 9.59
N ILE A 199 8.99 13.19 8.61
CA ILE A 199 9.98 13.15 7.54
C ILE A 199 9.39 13.91 6.35
N ASN A 200 10.16 14.87 5.82
CA ASN A 200 9.73 15.86 4.82
C ASN A 200 8.69 16.86 5.35
N THR A 201 9.13 17.69 6.31
CA THR A 201 8.33 18.77 6.89
C THR A 201 8.09 19.89 5.88
N ASN A 202 7.06 19.77 5.07
CA ASN A 202 6.45 20.90 4.38
C ASN A 202 5.05 21.09 4.96
N LEU A 203 4.98 21.88 6.04
CA LEU A 203 3.76 22.12 6.81
C LEU A 203 3.37 23.60 6.67
N LEU A 204 2.07 23.85 6.52
CA LEU A 204 1.50 25.19 6.50
C LEU A 204 0.47 25.32 7.61
N GLU A 205 0.49 26.43 8.35
CA GLU A 205 -0.50 26.70 9.38
C GLU A 205 -1.67 27.50 8.78
N ASP A 206 -2.89 26.97 8.90
CA ASP A 206 -4.11 27.66 8.50
C ASP A 206 -4.50 28.75 9.53
N SER A 207 -5.35 29.68 9.12
CA SER A 207 -6.03 30.69 9.95
C SER A 207 -6.64 30.15 11.25
N LYS A 208 -7.04 28.88 11.26
CA LYS A 208 -7.58 28.15 12.43
C LYS A 208 -6.51 27.46 13.29
N LYS A 209 -5.22 27.74 13.05
CA LYS A 209 -4.05 27.10 13.69
C LYS A 209 -3.95 25.59 13.48
N ASN A 210 -4.51 25.08 12.38
CA ASN A 210 -4.35 23.68 11.99
C ASN A 210 -3.09 23.55 11.12
N LEU A 211 -2.29 22.53 11.36
CA LEU A 211 -1.13 22.23 10.51
C LEU A 211 -1.60 21.41 9.32
N ILE A 212 -1.27 21.84 8.11
CA ILE A 212 -1.65 21.15 6.88
C ILE A 212 -0.41 20.68 6.13
N VAL A 213 -0.45 19.44 5.68
CA VAL A 213 0.65 18.80 4.94
C VAL A 213 0.66 19.26 3.48
N MET A 214 1.74 19.91 3.07
CA MET A 214 1.98 20.35 1.69
C MET A 214 2.91 19.41 0.91
N GLY A 215 3.62 18.52 1.59
CA GLY A 215 4.49 17.54 0.95
C GLY A 215 3.70 16.34 0.39
N ARG A 216 3.91 16.00 -0.89
CA ARG A 216 3.29 14.82 -1.53
C ARG A 216 3.85 13.48 -1.02
N ASN A 217 5.05 13.50 -0.44
CA ASN A 217 5.75 12.34 0.12
C ASN A 217 6.08 12.54 1.59
N THR A 218 5.14 13.13 2.34
CA THR A 218 5.31 13.32 3.79
C THR A 218 5.07 12.00 4.49
N GLU A 219 6.02 11.62 5.33
CA GLU A 219 5.95 10.39 6.11
C GLU A 219 6.00 10.75 7.59
N LEU A 220 5.15 10.12 8.39
CA LEU A 220 5.10 10.29 9.83
C LEU A 220 5.55 8.99 10.47
N SER A 221 6.71 9.04 11.13
CA SER A 221 7.19 7.95 11.96
C SER A 221 6.84 8.21 13.42
N ILE A 222 6.52 7.15 14.14
CA ILE A 222 6.42 7.16 15.61
C ILE A 222 7.67 6.45 16.11
N GLU A 223 8.51 7.16 16.86
CA GLU A 223 9.72 6.63 17.49
C GLU A 223 9.47 6.41 18.98
N ASP A 224 10.00 5.31 19.51
CA ASP A 224 9.99 5.04 20.96
C ASP A 224 11.06 5.87 21.69
N GLU A 225 11.13 5.79 23.03
CA GLU A 225 12.14 6.50 23.83
C GLU A 225 13.59 6.15 23.45
N ASN A 226 13.79 5.00 22.79
CA ASN A 226 15.09 4.55 22.26
C ASN A 226 15.36 4.98 20.80
N GLU A 227 14.65 5.98 20.27
CA GLU A 227 14.72 6.47 18.87
C GLU A 227 14.45 5.38 17.81
N LEU A 228 13.88 4.25 18.23
CA LEU A 228 13.53 3.15 17.37
C LEU A 228 12.18 3.42 16.72
N GLN A 229 12.15 3.48 15.39
CA GLN A 229 10.90 3.59 14.64
C GLN A 229 10.00 2.37 14.93
N VAL A 230 8.82 2.66 15.48
CA VAL A 230 7.76 1.69 15.84
C VAL A 230 6.72 1.63 14.73
N ALA A 231 6.36 2.79 14.17
CA ALA A 231 5.36 2.90 13.14
C ALA A 231 5.79 3.90 12.07
N SER A 232 5.35 3.66 10.84
CA SER A 232 5.43 4.64 9.75
C SER A 232 4.09 4.76 9.06
N TYR A 233 3.69 6.00 8.80
CA TYR A 233 2.46 6.37 8.12
C TYR A 233 2.78 7.29 6.97
N LYS A 234 2.30 6.97 5.77
CA LYS A 234 2.36 7.89 4.64
C LYS A 234 1.16 8.83 4.71
N ILE A 235 1.40 10.14 4.74
CA ILE A 235 0.33 11.13 4.86
C ILE A 235 0.04 11.75 3.49
N PRO A 236 -1.23 11.78 3.05
CA PRO A 236 -1.59 12.43 1.79
C PRO A 236 -1.46 13.96 1.87
N TYR A 237 -1.28 14.58 0.71
CA TYR A 237 -1.28 16.03 0.57
C TYR A 237 -2.63 16.62 1.01
N GLY A 238 -2.57 17.73 1.76
CA GLY A 238 -3.76 18.42 2.26
C GLY A 238 -4.32 17.85 3.56
N SER A 239 -3.65 16.86 4.15
CA SER A 239 -4.09 16.30 5.44
C SER A 239 -3.85 17.29 6.58
N LYS A 240 -4.79 17.33 7.52
CA LYS A 240 -4.70 18.10 8.76
C LYS A 240 -3.97 17.27 9.82
N LEU A 241 -2.89 17.84 10.34
CA LEU A 241 -2.11 17.30 11.45
C LEU A 241 -2.48 18.01 12.75
N PHE A 242 -2.66 17.23 13.81
CA PHE A 242 -2.95 17.74 15.15
C PHE A 242 -1.70 17.87 16.04
N PHE A 243 -0.57 17.31 15.60
CA PHE A 243 0.67 17.25 16.35
C PHE A 243 1.84 17.77 15.55
N GLN A 244 2.80 18.39 16.23
CA GLN A 244 4.05 18.88 15.66
C GLN A 244 5.16 17.83 15.72
N ASN A 245 6.23 18.09 14.96
CA ASN A 245 7.42 17.25 14.96
C ASN A 245 8.06 17.25 16.37
N GLY A 246 8.15 16.07 16.97
CA GLY A 246 8.72 15.85 18.30
C GLY A 246 7.70 15.78 19.44
N ASP A 247 6.40 15.90 19.16
CA ASP A 247 5.36 15.76 20.19
C ASP A 247 5.23 14.32 20.67
N LYS A 248 4.97 14.17 21.98
CA LYS A 248 4.65 12.87 22.59
C LYS A 248 3.16 12.58 22.45
N ILE A 249 2.83 11.41 21.92
CA ILE A 249 1.46 10.93 21.77
C ILE A 249 1.20 9.70 22.63
N LYS A 250 -0.03 9.60 23.13
CA LYS A 250 -0.56 8.39 23.77
C LYS A 250 -1.28 7.52 22.73
N LYS A 251 -1.46 6.25 23.06
CA LYS A 251 -2.25 5.30 22.26
C LYS A 251 -3.71 5.75 22.13
N GLY A 252 -4.28 5.62 20.93
CA GLY A 252 -5.69 5.89 20.62
C GLY A 252 -6.01 7.33 20.25
N ILE A 253 -5.00 8.17 20.01
CA ILE A 253 -5.19 9.58 19.67
C ILE A 253 -5.16 9.75 18.15
N LYS A 254 -6.05 10.60 17.62
CA LYS A 254 -6.07 10.96 16.21
C LYS A 254 -4.88 11.86 15.89
N ILE A 255 -3.97 11.39 15.04
CA ILE A 255 -2.76 12.13 14.64
C ILE A 255 -3.05 13.04 13.44
N CYS A 256 -3.78 12.49 12.46
CA CYS A 256 -3.97 13.08 11.16
C CYS A 256 -5.38 12.77 10.63
N GLU A 257 -5.96 13.72 9.89
CA GLU A 257 -7.27 13.59 9.25
C GLU A 257 -7.25 14.19 7.84
N TRP A 258 -7.90 13.53 6.89
CA TRP A 258 -8.10 14.05 5.54
C TRP A 258 -9.47 13.67 5.00
N ASP A 259 -9.88 14.36 3.95
CA ASP A 259 -11.08 14.00 3.20
C ASP A 259 -10.73 12.94 2.15
N PRO A 260 -11.34 11.74 2.16
CA PRO A 260 -11.05 10.69 1.19
C PRO A 260 -11.56 11.00 -0.23
N TYR A 261 -12.47 11.98 -0.38
CA TYR A 261 -13.09 12.32 -1.66
C TYR A 261 -12.48 13.55 -2.31
N THR A 262 -11.74 14.37 -1.56
CA THR A 262 -11.21 15.64 -2.07
C THR A 262 -9.71 15.76 -1.81
N THR A 263 -8.98 16.17 -2.83
CA THR A 263 -7.61 16.67 -2.66
C THR A 263 -7.70 18.18 -2.59
N PRO A 264 -7.55 18.80 -1.41
CA PRO A 264 -7.73 20.24 -1.28
C PRO A 264 -6.62 20.96 -2.04
N VAL A 265 -6.95 22.01 -2.79
CA VAL A 265 -5.97 22.89 -3.42
C VAL A 265 -5.62 23.98 -2.42
N ILE A 266 -4.38 24.02 -1.94
CA ILE A 266 -3.96 24.90 -0.85
C ILE A 266 -2.98 25.94 -1.37
N ALA A 267 -3.19 27.19 -0.96
CA ALA A 267 -2.31 28.31 -1.23
C ALA A 267 -1.10 28.30 -0.28
N GLU A 268 0.11 28.43 -0.82
CA GLU A 268 1.33 28.53 -0.01
C GLU A 268 1.59 29.95 0.52
N LYS A 269 0.92 30.95 -0.04
CA LYS A 269 1.11 32.36 0.28
C LYS A 269 -0.23 33.06 0.45
N ASP A 270 -0.23 34.07 1.30
CA ASP A 270 -1.34 34.99 1.46
C ASP A 270 -1.51 35.82 0.19
N GLY A 271 -2.77 36.08 -0.18
CA GLY A 271 -3.11 36.88 -1.35
C GLY A 271 -4.61 36.91 -1.59
N ILE A 272 -5.04 37.80 -2.47
CA ILE A 272 -6.43 37.87 -2.90
C ILE A 272 -6.61 36.86 -4.05
N ALA A 273 -7.54 35.92 -3.86
CA ALA A 273 -7.90 34.97 -4.90
C ALA A 273 -8.60 35.70 -6.05
N ASN A 274 -7.98 35.69 -7.22
CA ASN A 274 -8.54 36.24 -8.43
C ASN A 274 -8.84 35.10 -9.42
N TYR A 275 -10.07 35.09 -9.90
CA TYR A 275 -10.58 34.10 -10.85
C TYR A 275 -10.26 34.56 -12.28
N VAL A 276 -9.45 33.80 -13.00
CA VAL A 276 -9.07 34.09 -14.38
C VAL A 276 -9.71 33.04 -15.29
N ASP A 277 -10.40 33.51 -16.34
CA ASP A 277 -11.09 32.68 -17.33
C ASP A 277 -12.21 31.76 -16.75
N LEU A 278 -12.70 32.13 -15.57
CA LEU A 278 -13.79 31.50 -14.84
C LEU A 278 -15.05 32.39 -14.98
N ILE A 279 -15.93 32.01 -15.91
CA ILE A 279 -17.12 32.78 -16.29
C ILE A 279 -18.36 31.95 -15.95
N ASP A 280 -19.24 32.50 -15.13
CA ASP A 280 -20.51 31.89 -14.74
C ASP A 280 -21.37 31.56 -15.99
N GLY A 281 -21.85 30.32 -16.09
CA GLY A 281 -22.65 29.81 -17.20
C GLY A 281 -21.85 29.24 -18.39
N VAL A 282 -20.54 29.51 -18.49
CA VAL A 282 -19.68 29.02 -19.58
C VAL A 282 -18.64 28.02 -19.06
N SER A 283 -17.80 28.43 -18.10
CA SER A 283 -16.78 27.57 -17.48
C SER A 283 -17.10 27.24 -16.02
N LEU A 284 -18.10 27.89 -15.43
CA LEU A 284 -18.62 27.62 -14.08
C LEU A 284 -20.11 27.29 -14.15
N ALA A 285 -20.49 26.17 -13.53
CA ALA A 285 -21.89 25.86 -13.23
C ALA A 285 -22.09 25.89 -11.71
N GLU A 286 -23.13 26.58 -11.27
CA GLU A 286 -23.54 26.59 -9.87
C GLU A 286 -24.51 25.44 -9.64
N THR A 287 -24.11 24.50 -8.79
CA THR A 287 -24.97 23.41 -8.33
C THR A 287 -25.39 23.72 -6.92
N THR A 288 -26.68 23.95 -6.73
CA THR A 288 -27.27 24.11 -5.40
C THR A 288 -27.65 22.73 -4.90
N ASP A 289 -27.14 22.36 -3.74
CA ASP A 289 -27.55 21.12 -3.08
C ASP A 289 -28.89 21.35 -2.37
N ASP A 290 -29.94 20.70 -2.87
CA ASP A 290 -31.32 20.86 -2.37
C ASP A 290 -31.48 20.46 -0.90
N ALA A 291 -30.57 19.65 -0.33
CA ALA A 291 -30.65 19.20 1.06
C ALA A 291 -30.00 20.19 2.05
N THR A 292 -28.93 20.88 1.64
CA THR A 292 -28.16 21.77 2.53
C THR A 292 -28.35 23.25 2.22
N GLY A 293 -28.90 23.58 1.05
CA GLY A 293 -29.02 24.95 0.56
C GLY A 293 -27.67 25.61 0.25
N ILE A 294 -26.58 24.85 0.29
CA ILE A 294 -25.23 25.34 0.00
C ILE A 294 -25.05 25.30 -1.51
N SER A 295 -24.77 26.46 -2.11
CA SER A 295 -24.39 26.52 -3.51
C SER A 295 -22.90 26.24 -3.68
N THR A 296 -22.58 25.30 -4.56
CA THR A 296 -21.20 24.95 -4.93
C THR A 296 -20.97 25.28 -6.39
N LYS A 297 -19.84 25.93 -6.69
CA LYS A 297 -19.47 26.25 -8.07
C LYS A 297 -18.54 25.16 -8.60
N ALA A 298 -18.97 24.45 -9.64
CA ALA A 298 -18.22 23.41 -10.31
C ALA A 298 -17.68 23.94 -11.65
N VAL A 299 -16.41 23.64 -11.95
CA VAL A 299 -15.83 23.96 -13.27
C VAL A 299 -16.32 22.93 -14.28
N VAL A 300 -16.95 23.41 -15.35
CA VAL A 300 -17.48 22.56 -16.43
C VAL A 300 -16.61 22.70 -17.67
N ASP A 301 -16.52 21.64 -18.46
CA ASP A 301 -15.76 21.66 -19.70
C ASP A 301 -16.36 22.69 -20.68
N TRP A 302 -15.62 23.78 -20.89
CA TRP A 302 -16.03 24.90 -21.74
C TRP A 302 -15.84 24.59 -23.22
N LYS A 303 -15.07 23.53 -23.56
CA LYS A 303 -14.77 23.14 -24.95
C LYS A 303 -15.98 22.62 -25.71
N THR A 304 -17.00 22.15 -25.01
CA THR A 304 -18.27 21.72 -25.60
C THR A 304 -19.13 22.88 -26.11
N GLN A 305 -18.90 24.12 -25.65
CA GLN A 305 -19.61 25.29 -26.15
C GLN A 305 -18.80 25.96 -27.27
N SER A 306 -19.35 26.00 -28.49
CA SER A 306 -18.66 26.31 -29.75
C SER A 306 -18.14 27.76 -29.92
N LYS A 307 -18.09 28.58 -28.85
CA LYS A 307 -17.76 30.02 -28.94
C LYS A 307 -16.48 30.46 -28.23
N ASN A 308 -15.87 29.65 -27.35
CA ASN A 308 -14.71 30.09 -26.56
C ASN A 308 -13.58 29.05 -26.57
N THR A 309 -12.72 29.11 -27.59
CA THR A 309 -11.65 28.13 -27.84
C THR A 309 -10.38 28.31 -27.00
N ASP A 310 -10.26 29.34 -26.17
CA ASP A 310 -8.98 29.67 -25.50
C ASP A 310 -9.08 30.03 -24.00
N LEU A 311 -10.17 29.66 -23.31
CA LEU A 311 -10.26 29.85 -21.86
C LEU A 311 -9.30 28.88 -21.14
N LYS A 312 -8.55 29.38 -20.16
CA LYS A 312 -7.70 28.57 -19.28
C LYS A 312 -8.08 28.83 -17.82
N PRO A 313 -9.23 28.27 -17.36
CA PRO A 313 -9.75 28.55 -16.03
C PRO A 313 -8.71 28.22 -14.97
N ARG A 314 -8.36 29.23 -14.18
CA ARG A 314 -7.36 29.14 -13.13
C ARG A 314 -7.65 30.14 -12.03
N ILE A 315 -7.22 29.79 -10.83
CA ILE A 315 -7.23 30.69 -9.68
C ILE A 315 -5.81 31.23 -9.54
N THR A 316 -5.67 32.55 -9.50
CA THR A 316 -4.39 33.23 -9.26
C THR A 316 -4.45 33.96 -7.94
N LEU A 317 -3.41 33.83 -7.12
CA LEU A 317 -3.24 34.68 -5.95
C LEU A 317 -2.49 35.94 -6.38
N ARG A 318 -3.10 37.10 -6.16
CA ARG A 318 -2.45 38.40 -6.38
C ARG A 318 -2.20 39.08 -5.04
N ASP A 319 -1.04 39.70 -4.94
CA ASP A 319 -0.72 40.57 -3.83
C ASP A 319 -1.47 41.90 -3.99
N ASN A 320 -1.60 42.69 -2.94
CA ASN A 320 -2.47 43.88 -2.90
C ASN A 320 -1.95 45.09 -3.70
N LYS A 321 -1.12 44.87 -4.74
CA LYS A 321 -0.51 45.88 -5.60
C LYS A 321 -0.67 45.56 -7.08
#